data_AF-A0A520IIF4-F1
#
_entry.id   AF-A0A520IIF4-F1
#
_cell.length_a   1.000
_cell.length_b   1.000
_cell.length_c   1.000
_cell.angle_alpha   90.00
_cell.angle_beta   90.00
_cell.angle_gamma   90.00
#
_symmetry.space_group_name_H-M   'P 1'
#
loop_
_entity.id
_entity.type
_entity.pdbx_description
1 polymer ?
#
loop_
_entity_poly.entity_id
_entity_poly.type
_entity_poly.pdbx_seq_one_letter_code
_entity_poly.pdbx_strand_id
1 'polypeptide(L)'
;YDEAAASYRSTVLTAFREVEDDLARSRALVDQERDQLAATRAAERTRDLALIRYRDGASDYLDVVTAQTAALDAQRLLLEVQSMRLQVAVDTVRAIGGGGIY
;
A
#
# COMPACT_ATOMS: atom_id res chain seq x y z
N TYR A 1 -21.17 7.61 -39.91
CA TYR A 1 -21.67 6.64 -38.92
C TYR A 1 -20.57 5.70 -38.43
N ASP A 2 -19.74 5.14 -39.32
CA ASP A 2 -18.62 4.28 -38.91
C ASP A 2 -17.58 4.98 -38.03
N GLU A 3 -17.28 6.25 -38.28
CA GLU A 3 -16.32 7.03 -37.47
C GLU A 3 -16.81 7.24 -36.02
N ALA A 4 -18.09 7.56 -35.83
CA ALA A 4 -18.70 7.72 -34.51
C ALA A 4 -18.78 6.38 -33.76
N ALA A 5 -19.06 5.28 -34.47
CA ALA A 5 -19.06 3.93 -33.89
C ALA A 5 -17.63 3.47 -33.50
N ALA A 6 -16.62 3.79 -34.31
CA ALA A 6 -15.23 3.51 -34.01
C ALA A 6 -14.71 4.33 -32.82
N SER A 7 -15.06 5.61 -32.74
CA SER A 7 -14.72 6.48 -31.61
C SER A 7 -15.33 5.97 -30.30
N TYR A 8 -16.63 5.65 -30.30
CA TYR A 8 -17.31 5.07 -29.14
C TYR A 8 -16.65 3.76 -28.68
N ARG A 9 -16.33 2.86 -29.63
CA ARG A 9 -15.64 1.60 -29.31
C ARG A 9 -14.27 1.82 -28.68
N SER A 10 -13.50 2.78 -29.20
CA SER A 10 -12.19 3.14 -28.66
C SER A 10 -12.31 3.65 -27.22
N THR A 11 -13.22 4.60 -26.97
CA THR A 11 -13.45 5.16 -25.63
C THR A 11 -13.86 4.09 -24.62
N VAL A 12 -14.78 3.20 -25.00
CA VAL A 12 -15.22 2.10 -24.12
C VAL A 12 -14.06 1.15 -23.82
N LEU A 13 -13.28 0.74 -24.82
CA LEU A 13 -12.14 -0.16 -24.62
C LEU A 13 -11.05 0.46 -23.74
N THR A 14 -10.80 1.77 -23.87
CA THR A 14 -9.86 2.50 -23.01
C THR A 14 -10.36 2.51 -21.57
N ALA A 15 -11.62 2.86 -21.34
CA ALA A 15 -12.22 2.86 -20.00
C ALA A 15 -12.18 1.47 -19.34
N PHE A 16 -12.44 0.39 -20.10
CA PHE A 16 -12.32 -0.97 -19.59
C PHE A 16 -10.89 -1.32 -19.18
N ARG A 17 -9.89 -0.95 -19.99
CA ARG A 17 -8.48 -1.20 -19.68
C ARG A 17 -8.06 -0.47 -18.41
N GLU A 18 -8.45 0.79 -18.25
CA GLU A 18 -8.13 1.59 -17.07
C GLU A 18 -8.69 0.97 -15.78
N VAL A 19 -9.94 0.48 -15.81
CA VAL A 19 -10.55 -0.22 -14.66
C VAL A 19 -9.84 -1.53 -14.35
N GLU A 20 -9.43 -2.30 -15.37
CA GLU A 20 -8.66 -3.54 -15.16
C GLU A 20 -7.29 -3.26 -14.53
N ASP A 21 -6.59 -2.22 -15.00
CA ASP A 21 -5.29 -1.80 -14.48
C ASP A 21 -5.40 -1.35 -13.01
N ASP A 22 -6.43 -0.57 -12.68
CA ASP A 22 -6.70 -0.13 -11.30
C ASP A 22 -7.06 -1.30 -10.37
N LEU A 23 -7.87 -2.26 -10.85
CA LEU A 23 -8.21 -3.45 -10.08
C LEU A 23 -6.98 -4.33 -9.82
N ALA A 24 -6.12 -4.50 -10.82
CA ALA A 24 -4.86 -5.23 -10.67
C ALA A 24 -3.93 -4.55 -9.64
N ARG A 25 -3.79 -3.22 -9.72
CA ARG A 25 -3.03 -2.42 -8.76
C ARG A 25 -3.58 -2.54 -7.34
N SER A 26 -4.90 -2.48 -7.19
CA SER A 26 -5.59 -2.62 -5.91
C SER A 26 -5.29 -3.97 -5.25
N ARG A 27 -5.32 -5.06 -6.02
CA ARG A 27 -4.97 -6.41 -5.52
C ARG A 27 -3.53 -6.49 -5.05
N ALA A 28 -2.58 -5.98 -5.84
CA ALA A 28 -1.16 -5.97 -5.48
C ALA A 28 -0.91 -5.20 -4.17
N LEU A 29 -1.58 -4.07 -3.97
CA LEU A 29 -1.46 -3.29 -2.74
C LEU A 29 -2.07 -3.99 -1.51
N VAL A 30 -3.10 -4.82 -1.68
CA VAL A 30 -3.64 -5.65 -0.58
C VAL A 30 -2.60 -6.66 -0.11
N ASP A 31 -1.92 -7.33 -1.04
CA ASP A 31 -0.88 -8.29 -0.69
C ASP A 31 0.31 -7.59 -0.04
N GLN A 32 0.74 -6.45 -0.59
CA GLN A 32 1.79 -5.62 -0.01
C GLN A 32 1.46 -5.13 1.41
N GLU A 33 0.21 -4.73 1.67
CA GLU A 33 -0.22 -4.31 3.01
C GLU A 33 -0.11 -5.47 4.02
N ARG A 34 -0.50 -6.68 3.62
CA ARG A 34 -0.40 -7.87 4.48
C ARG A 34 1.04 -8.18 4.85
N ASP A 35 1.94 -8.11 3.88
CA ASP A 35 3.36 -8.34 4.10
C ASP A 35 3.96 -7.26 5.01
N GLN A 36 3.60 -6.00 4.75
CA GLN A 36 4.09 -4.88 5.55
C GLN A 36 3.56 -4.93 6.99
N LEU A 37 2.30 -5.35 7.18
CA LEU A 37 1.72 -5.58 8.52
C LEU A 37 2.46 -6.70 9.27
N ALA A 38 2.82 -7.79 8.58
CA ALA A 38 3.60 -8.86 9.16
C ALA A 38 5.01 -8.38 9.56
N ALA A 39 5.64 -7.56 8.72
CA ALA A 39 6.94 -6.95 8.99
C ALA A 39 6.89 -5.99 10.20
N THR A 40 5.87 -5.13 10.28
CA THR A 40 5.64 -4.24 11.43
C THR A 40 5.53 -5.03 12.73
N ARG A 41 4.70 -6.09 12.76
CA ARG A 41 4.55 -6.95 13.94
C ARG A 41 5.85 -7.64 14.34
N ALA A 42 6.65 -8.06 13.35
CA ALA A 42 7.95 -8.66 13.63
C ALA A 42 8.93 -7.64 14.23
N ALA A 43 8.98 -6.43 13.70
CA ALA A 43 9.84 -5.36 14.21
C ALA A 43 9.44 -4.91 15.63
N GLU A 44 8.14 -4.84 15.91
CA GLU A 44 7.61 -4.56 17.27
C GLU A 44 8.04 -5.62 18.27
N ARG A 45 7.95 -6.91 17.93
CA ARG A 45 8.47 -7.99 18.79
C ARG A 45 9.98 -7.88 19.03
N THR A 46 10.74 -7.51 18.00
CA THR A 46 12.19 -7.29 18.13
C THR A 46 12.50 -6.14 19.08
N ARG A 47 11.75 -5.04 18.98
CA ARG A 47 11.84 -3.90 19.91
C ARG A 47 11.56 -4.34 21.35
N ASP A 48 10.49 -5.09 21.57
CA ASP A 48 10.12 -5.56 22.92
C ASP A 48 11.21 -6.47 23.50
N LEU A 49 11.76 -7.38 22.69
CA LEU A 49 12.85 -8.25 23.10
C LEU A 49 14.15 -7.47 23.39
N ALA A 50 14.45 -6.43 22.61
CA ALA A 50 15.60 -5.57 22.88
C ALA A 50 15.43 -4.84 24.23
N LEU A 51 14.22 -4.35 24.53
CA LEU A 51 13.92 -3.70 25.81
C LEU A 51 14.05 -4.67 26.99
N ILE A 52 13.60 -5.91 26.84
CA ILE A 52 13.76 -6.96 27.86
C ILE A 52 15.25 -7.22 28.10
N ARG A 53 16.04 -7.47 27.05
CA ARG A 53 17.48 -7.72 27.17
C ARG A 53 18.23 -6.56 27.81
N TYR A 54 17.87 -5.32 27.50
CA TYR A 54 18.45 -4.16 28.16
C TYR A 54 18.12 -4.12 29.65
N ARG A 55 16.86 -4.36 30.03
CA ARG A 55 16.43 -4.37 31.44
C ARG A 55 17.09 -5.48 32.25
N ASP A 56 17.35 -6.62 31.63
CA ASP A 56 18.05 -7.75 32.23
C ASP A 56 19.59 -7.57 32.23
N GLY A 57 20.10 -6.46 31.69
CA GLY A 57 21.53 -6.17 31.60
C GLY A 57 22.28 -7.00 30.55
N ALA A 58 21.56 -7.67 29.65
CA ALA A 58 22.11 -8.54 28.61
C ALA A 58 22.43 -7.81 27.29
N SER A 59 22.05 -6.54 27.14
CA SER A 59 22.36 -5.70 25.97
C SER A 59 22.46 -4.22 26.32
N ASP A 60 23.10 -3.43 25.46
CA ASP A 60 23.17 -1.97 25.60
C ASP A 60 21.83 -1.32 25.20
N TYR A 61 21.55 -0.12 25.72
CA TYR A 61 20.41 0.69 25.34
C TYR A 61 20.44 1.10 23.86
N LEU A 62 21.63 1.15 23.24
CA LEU A 62 21.75 1.40 21.79
C LEU A 62 21.00 0.35 20.95
N ASP A 63 20.94 -0.91 21.40
CA ASP A 63 20.19 -1.96 20.73
C ASP A 63 18.67 -1.70 20.80
N VAL A 64 18.20 -1.13 21.91
CA VAL A 64 16.80 -0.71 22.08
C VAL A 64 16.45 0.39 21.08
N VAL A 65 17.29 1.42 20.98
CA VAL A 65 17.07 2.55 20.06
C VAL A 65 17.11 2.07 18.61
N THR A 66 18.05 1.21 18.25
CA THR A 66 18.13 0.61 16.91
C THR A 66 16.85 -0.17 16.57
N ALA A 67 16.37 -1.00 17.49
CA ALA A 67 15.14 -1.77 17.29
C ALA A 67 13.88 -0.88 17.24
N GLN A 68 13.84 0.20 18.02
CA GLN A 68 12.76 1.20 17.95
C GLN A 68 12.71 1.91 16.61
N THR A 69 13.86 2.34 16.09
CA THR A 69 13.96 2.98 14.76
C THR A 69 13.47 2.03 13.67
N ALA A 70 13.92 0.78 13.68
CA ALA A 70 13.46 -0.22 12.72
C ALA A 70 11.93 -0.48 12.79
N ALA A 71 11.36 -0.53 14.00
CA ALA A 71 9.91 -0.67 14.19
C ALA A 71 9.15 0.55 13.65
N LEU A 72 9.63 1.76 13.92
CA LEU A 72 9.02 2.98 13.41
C LEU A 72 9.06 3.05 11.89
N ASP A 73 10.18 2.68 11.27
CA ASP A 73 10.30 2.66 9.80
C ASP A 73 9.38 1.61 9.17
N ALA A 74 9.25 0.44 9.79
CA ALA A 74 8.28 -0.57 9.35
C ALA A 74 6.83 -0.07 9.46
N GLN A 75 6.48 0.69 10.50
CA GLN A 75 5.16 1.32 10.65
C GLN A 75 4.91 2.40 9.59
N ARG A 76 5.93 3.22 9.26
CA ARG A 76 5.82 4.24 8.21
C ARG A 76 5.54 3.64 6.84
N LEU A 77 6.26 2.57 6.49
CA LEU A 77 6.03 1.84 5.24
C LEU A 77 4.61 1.26 5.18
N LEU A 78 4.07 0.75 6.30
CA LEU A 78 2.68 0.27 6.34
C LEU A 78 1.68 1.40 6.03
N LEU A 79 1.89 2.57 6.65
CA LEU A 79 1.05 3.75 6.42
C LEU A 79 1.13 4.26 4.99
N GLU A 80 2.31 4.18 4.35
CA GLU A 80 2.49 4.54 2.95
C GLU A 80 1.67 3.61 2.04
N VAL A 81 1.72 2.30 2.27
CA VAL A 81 0.90 1.32 1.52
C VAL A 81 -0.59 1.56 1.73
N GLN A 82 -1.02 1.83 2.95
CA GLN A 82 -2.41 2.17 3.25
C GLN A 82 -2.85 3.45 2.53
N SER A 83 -1.98 4.46 2.46
CA SER A 83 -2.25 5.71 1.74
C SER A 83 -2.39 5.46 0.25
N MET A 84 -1.52 4.64 -0.36
CA MET A 84 -1.63 4.25 -1.76
C MET A 84 -2.94 3.49 -2.05
N ARG A 85 -3.38 2.61 -1.14
CA ARG A 85 -4.67 1.90 -1.28
C ARG A 85 -5.86 2.85 -1.30
N LEU A 86 -5.85 3.87 -0.44
CA LEU A 86 -6.89 4.88 -0.40
C LEU A 86 -6.91 5.71 -1.69
N GLN A 87 -5.75 6.07 -2.22
CA GLN A 87 -5.64 6.78 -3.49
C GLN A 87 -6.20 5.95 -4.65
N VAL A 88 -5.80 4.68 -4.77
CA VAL A 88 -6.34 3.78 -5.80
C VAL A 88 -7.86 3.62 -5.67
N ALA A 89 -8.39 3.50 -4.46
CA ALA A 89 -9.84 3.44 -4.26
C ALA A 89 -10.56 4.70 -4.77
N VAL A 90 -10.00 5.89 -4.54
CA VAL A 90 -10.53 7.16 -5.05
C VAL A 90 -10.43 7.22 -6.58
N ASP A 91 -9.31 6.79 -7.15
CA ASP A 91 -9.09 6.78 -8.60
C ASP A 91 -10.05 5.84 -9.30
N THR A 92 -10.25 4.63 -8.77
CA THR A 92 -11.24 3.68 -9.28
C THR A 92 -12.67 4.25 -9.25
N VAL A 93 -13.05 4.91 -8.14
CA VAL A 93 -14.37 5.59 -8.06
C VAL A 93 -14.49 6.69 -9.11
N ARG A 94 -13.43 7.47 -9.35
CA ARG A 94 -13.40 8.50 -10.40
C ARG A 94 -13.52 7.89 -11.80
N ALA A 95 -12.81 6.80 -12.08
CA ALA A 95 -12.84 6.11 -13.36
C ALA A 95 -14.25 5.57 -13.68
N ILE A 96 -14.90 4.93 -12.70
CA ILE A 96 -16.27 4.40 -12.85
C ILE A 96 -17.31 5.53 -12.96
N GLY A 97 -17.09 6.66 -12.26
CA GLY A 97 -18.02 7.78 -12.17
C GLY A 97 -18.07 8.71 -13.39
N GLY A 98 -17.26 8.47 -14.42
CA GLY A 98 -17.29 9.28 -15.65
C GLY A 98 -15.98 9.96 -16.02
N GLY A 99 -14.83 9.38 -15.69
CA GLY A 99 -13.53 9.82 -16.23
C GLY A 99 -13.42 9.77 -17.77
N GLY A 100 -14.42 9.25 -18.48
CA GLY A 100 -14.44 9.06 -19.92
C GLY A 100 -15.03 10.18 -20.79
N ILE A 101 -15.27 11.40 -20.29
CA ILE A 101 -15.70 12.51 -21.15
C ILE A 101 -15.19 13.85 -20.61
N TYR A 102 -13.93 14.17 -20.88
CA TYR A 102 -13.43 15.51 -21.27
C TYR A 102 -12.09 15.35 -21.99
#